data_AF-M5SX07-F1
#
_entry.id   AF-M5SX07-F1
#
_cell.length_a   1.000
_cell.length_b   1.000
_cell.length_c   1.000
_cell.angle_alpha   90.00
_cell.angle_beta   90.00
_cell.angle_gamma   90.00
#
_symmetry.space_group_name_H-M   'P 1'
#
loop_
_entity.id
_entity.type
_entity.pdbx_description
1 polymer ?
#
loop_
_entity_poly.entity_id
_entity_poly.type
_entity_poly.pdbx_seq_one_letter_code
_entity_poly.pdbx_strand_id
1 'polypeptide(L)' 'MIRYDEGFEELYDLENDPDEFTDLAHSPDHAETEARLSEGIPVHAAPRRGIPKASPCNLNRVCNSPLK' A
#
# COMPACT_ATOMS: atom_id res chain seq x y z
N MET A 1 0.34 -5.20 8.29
CA MET A 1 -0.64 -5.97 7.51
C MET A 1 -0.95 -5.22 6.23
N ILE A 2 -0.91 -5.92 5.11
CA ILE A 2 -1.25 -5.42 3.78
C ILE A 2 -2.29 -6.38 3.19
N ARG A 3 -3.37 -5.85 2.60
CA ARG A 3 -4.41 -6.64 1.93
C ARG A 3 -4.54 -6.18 0.48
N TYR A 4 -4.42 -7.12 -0.45
CA TYR A 4 -4.51 -6.88 -1.88
C TYR A 4 -5.95 -7.09 -2.38
N ASP A 5 -6.28 -6.50 -3.53
CA ASP A 5 -7.60 -6.64 -4.16
C ASP A 5 -7.88 -8.06 -4.65
N GLU A 6 -6.82 -8.83 -4.92
CA GLU A 6 -6.88 -10.25 -5.28
C GLU A 6 -7.10 -11.19 -4.07
N GLY A 7 -7.20 -10.64 -2.85
CA GLY A 7 -7.47 -11.39 -1.62
C GLY A 7 -6.23 -11.96 -0.93
N PHE A 8 -5.04 -11.64 -1.43
CA PHE A 8 -3.78 -11.95 -0.77
C PHE A 8 -3.55 -11.02 0.44
N GLU A 9 -2.91 -11.55 1.47
CA GLU A 9 -2.64 -10.84 2.72
C GLU A 9 -1.19 -11.08 3.14
N GLU A 10 -0.54 -10.03 3.62
CA GLU A 10 0.82 -10.08 4.15
C GLU A 10 0.86 -9.46 5.55
N LEU A 11 1.67 -10.04 6.43
CA LEU A 11 1.89 -9.52 7.79
C LEU A 11 3.38 -9.56 8.13
N TYR A 12 3.95 -8.40 8.44
CA TYR A 12 5.35 -8.26 8.82
C TYR A 12 5.48 -7.71 10.24
N ASP A 13 6.46 -8.20 10.98
CA ASP A 13 6.92 -7.64 12.25
C ASP A 13 7.99 -6.58 11.97
N LEU A 14 7.59 -5.32 11.91
CA LEU A 14 8.50 -4.21 11.59
C LEU A 14 9.58 -3.95 12.66
N GLU A 15 9.44 -4.52 13.87
CA GLU A 15 10.45 -4.37 14.93
C GLU A 15 11.60 -5.36 14.73
N ASN A 16 11.28 -6.62 14.42
CA ASN A 16 12.27 -7.69 14.28
C ASN A 16 12.65 -8.01 12.83
N ASP A 17 11.85 -7.54 11.85
CA ASP A 17 12.05 -7.72 10.41
C ASP A 17 11.80 -6.39 9.66
N PRO A 18 12.69 -5.39 9.85
CA PRO A 18 12.52 -4.05 9.28
C PRO A 18 12.61 -4.01 7.75
N ASP A 19 13.16 -5.05 7.13
CA ASP A 19 13.28 -5.19 5.68
C ASP A 19 12.14 -6.05 5.08
N GLU A 20 11.17 -6.48 5.89
CA GLU A 20 9.95 -7.19 5.47
C GLU A 20 10.23 -8.48 4.67
N PHE A 21 11.21 -9.28 5.09
CA PHE A 21 11.59 -10.52 4.40
C PHE A 21 10.73 -11.73 4.75
N THR A 22 10.06 -11.72 5.90
CA THR A 22 9.32 -12.87 6.44
C THR A 22 7.85 -12.55 6.57
N ASP A 23 7.04 -13.12 5.67
CA ASP A 23 5.59 -13.00 5.76
C ASP A 23 5.03 -13.94 6.85
N LEU A 24 4.22 -13.37 7.74
CA LEU A 24 3.60 -13.98 8.91
C LEU A 24 2.08 -14.08 8.78
N ALA A 25 1.48 -13.78 7.63
CA ALA A 25 0.01 -13.75 7.44
C ALA A 25 -0.69 -15.09 7.69
N HIS A 26 0.05 -16.20 7.73
CA HIS A 26 -0.47 -17.53 8.03
C HIS A 26 0.16 -18.16 9.27
N SER A 27 0.90 -17.37 10.05
CA SER A 27 1.51 -17.82 11.30
C SER A 27 0.45 -17.86 12.40
N PRO A 28 0.17 -19.02 13.01
CA PRO A 28 -0.81 -19.12 14.09
C PRO A 28 -0.42 -18.28 15.31
N ASP A 29 0.88 -18.03 15.50
CA ASP A 29 1.41 -17.22 16.60
C ASP A 29 1.01 -15.74 16.48
N HIS A 30 0.57 -15.31 15.30
CA HIS A 30 0.26 -13.91 15.00
C HIS A 30 -1.24 -13.67 14.72
N ALA A 31 -2.08 -14.70 14.87
CA ALA A 31 -3.50 -14.65 14.56
C ALA A 31 -4.27 -13.55 15.34
N GLU A 32 -3.90 -13.29 16.60
CA GLU A 32 -4.51 -12.21 17.39
C GLU A 32 -4.17 -10.82 16.80
N THR A 33 -2.90 -10.62 16.43
CA THR A 33 -2.44 -9.37 15.82
C THR A 33 -3.09 -9.17 14.45
N GLU A 34 -3.16 -10.22 13.65
CA GLU A 34 -3.84 -10.21 12.35
C GLU A 34 -5.32 -9.84 12.47
N ALA A 35 -6.04 -10.46 13.41
CA ALA A 35 -7.45 -10.17 13.67
C ALA A 35 -7.66 -8.70 14.07
N ARG A 36 -6.87 -8.21 15.03
CA ARG A 36 -6.92 -6.81 15.49
C ARG A 36 -6.62 -5.82 14.37
N LEU A 37 -5.63 -6.09 13.52
CA LEU A 37 -5.28 -5.21 12.40
C LEU A 37 -6.32 -5.25 11.29
N SER A 38 -6.92 -6.42 11.05
CA SER A 38 -8.00 -6.59 10.06
C SER A 38 -9.21 -5.72 10.35
N GLU A 39 -9.55 -5.49 11.63
CA GLU A 39 -10.64 -4.60 12.04
C GLU A 39 -10.39 -3.13 11.62
N GLY A 40 -9.13 -2.74 11.47
CA GLY A 40 -8.75 -1.39 11.04
C GLY A 40 -8.80 -1.18 9.52
N ILE A 41 -8.94 -2.24 8.72
CA ILE A 41 -8.93 -2.15 7.25
C ILE A 41 -10.35 -1.81 6.76
N PRO A 42 -10.53 -0.72 6.00
CA PRO A 42 -11.83 -0.40 5.41
C PRO A 42 -12.31 -1.51 4.48
N VAL A 43 -13.61 -1.84 4.56
CA VAL A 43 -14.26 -2.85 3.69
C VAL A 43 -14.18 -2.46 2.21
N HIS A 44 -14.20 -1.15 1.91
CA HIS A 44 -14.12 -0.64 0.56
C HIS A 44 -12.91 0.27 0.39
N ALA A 45 -12.07 -0.06 -0.57
CA ALA A 45 -10.95 0.78 -0.97
C ALA A 45 -11.46 2.13 -1.50
N ALA A 46 -10.71 3.20 -1.22
CA ALA A 46 -10.97 4.50 -1.82
C ALA A 46 -10.76 4.44 -3.35
N PRO A 47 -11.44 5.29 -4.13
CA PRO A 47 -11.22 5.37 -5.57
C PRO A 47 -9.76 5.68 -5.90
N ARG A 48 -9.20 5.01 -6.92
CA ARG A 48 -7.84 5.29 -7.43
C ARG A 48 -7.76 6.75 -7.89
N ARG A 49 -6.80 7.50 -7.34
CA ARG A 49 -6.53 8.90 -7.70
C ARG A 49 -5.46 8.94 -8.79
N GLY A 50 -5.67 9.74 -9.83
CA GLY A 50 -4.66 10.00 -10.84
C GLY A 50 -3.57 10.96 -10.34
N ILE A 51 -2.45 10.98 -11.05
CA ILE A 51 -1.36 11.94 -10.78
C ILE A 51 -1.88 13.37 -10.99
N PRO A 52 -1.72 14.29 -10.01
CA PRO A 52 -2.19 15.66 -10.15
C PRO A 52 -1.56 16.39 -11.35
N LYS A 53 -2.36 16.79 -12.34
CA LYS A 53 -1.89 17.47 -13.57
C LYS A 53 -1.21 18.81 -13.30
N ALA A 54 -1.64 19.51 -12.25
CA ALA A 54 -1.10 20.81 -11.87
C ALA A 54 0.20 20.72 -11.03
N SER A 55 0.64 19.53 -10.62
CA SER A 55 1.85 19.39 -9.81
C SER A 55 3.08 19.88 -10.59
N PRO A 56 3.93 20.74 -10.00
CA PRO A 56 5.20 21.13 -10.61
C PRO A 56 6.11 19.96 -10.96
N CYS A 57 5.98 18.84 -10.23
CA CYS A 57 6.76 17.62 -10.39
C CYS A 57 6.06 16.54 -11.25
N ASN A 58 4.94 16.86 -11.91
CA ASN A 58 4.29 15.91 -12.80
C ASN A 58 5.13 15.71 -14.07
N LEU A 59 5.78 14.54 -14.19
CA LEU A 59 6.62 14.16 -15.34
C LEU A 59 5.83 14.01 -16.64
N ASN A 60 4.52 13.76 -16.55
CA ASN A 60 3.61 13.71 -17.70
C ASN A 60 3.07 15.11 -18.07
N ARG A 61 3.59 16.18 -17.48
CA ARG A 61 3.30 17.53 -17.97
C ARG A 61 3.85 17.62 -19.39
N VAL A 62 2.96 17.61 -20.38
CA VAL A 62 3.30 17.86 -21.76
C VAL A 62 4.10 19.17 -21.78
N CYS A 63 5.39 19.08 -22.11
CA CYS A 63 6.23 20.24 -22.33
C CYS A 63 5.66 20.97 -23.55
N ASN A 64 4.73 21.91 -23.33
CA ASN A 64 4.52 22.99 -24.28
C ASN A 64 5.72 23.94 -24.14
N SER A 65 6.88 23.48 -24.61
CA SER A 65 7.99 24.37 -24.92
C SER A 65 7.52 25.25 -26.08
N PRO A 66 7.50 26.59 -25.95
CA PRO A 66 7.30 27.42 -27.12
C PRO A 66 8.50 27.18 -28.05
N LEU A 67 8.21 26.77 -29.28
CA LEU A 67 9.19 26.73 -30.37
C LEU A 67 9.95 28.07 -30.38
N LYS A 68 11.26 28.01 -30.14
CA LYS A 68 12.20 29.09 -30.48
C LYS A 68 12.68 28.89 -31.90
#